data_AF-A0A1Y3ZEU3-F1
#
_entry.id   AF-A0A1Y3ZEU3-F1
#
_cell.length_a   1.000
_cell.length_b   1.000
_cell.length_c   1.000
_cell.angle_alpha   90.00
_cell.angle_beta   90.00
_cell.angle_gamma   90.00
#
_symmetry.space_group_name_H-M   'P 1'
#
loop_
_entity.id
_entity.type
_entity.pdbx_description
1 polymer ?
#
loop_
_entity_poly.entity_id
_entity_poly.type
_entity_poly.pdbx_seq_one_letter_code
_entity_poly.pdbx_strand_id
1 'polypeptide(L)'
;MEQLNLFDDKPPYKYIIDTCAILSQKEDRQYRRRIYEKLWRNIDNLVKASVIVTCSEIFEEISDEPIQKWLKDCNCTILQIDELIQKNVTTVVTSNPQLIDFKQLKSSGDAFLIATAIKYSLTVITEENKDSSKKIPYVCKDLGVPCVNILELCELEKWTF
;
A
#
# COMPACT_ATOMS: atom_id res chain seq x y z
N MET A 1 -20.04 37.63 10.73
CA MET A 1 -19.27 36.59 11.43
C MET A 1 -19.48 35.31 10.67
N GLU A 2 -18.46 34.87 9.94
CA GLU A 2 -18.30 33.50 9.47
C GLU A 2 -16.79 33.38 9.28
N GLN A 3 -16.14 32.72 10.23
CA GLN A 3 -14.71 32.38 10.12
C GLN A 3 -14.59 31.33 9.02
N LEU A 4 -13.91 31.70 7.93
CA LEU A 4 -13.34 30.74 7.00
C LEU A 4 -12.34 29.87 7.78
N ASN A 5 -12.72 28.64 8.10
CA ASN A 5 -11.79 27.60 8.49
C ASN A 5 -10.85 27.36 7.29
N LEU A 6 -9.63 27.90 7.35
CA LEU A 6 -8.52 27.48 6.51
C LEU A 6 -8.21 26.02 6.89
N PHE A 7 -8.88 25.12 6.18
CA PHE A 7 -8.59 23.71 5.96
C PHE A 7 -7.85 22.96 7.08
N ASP A 8 -8.56 22.03 7.70
CA ASP A 8 -7.98 20.77 8.15
C ASP A 8 -7.43 20.01 6.91
N ASP A 9 -6.27 20.44 6.39
CA ASP A 9 -5.60 19.93 5.17
C ASP A 9 -4.94 18.55 5.41
N LYS A 10 -5.66 17.60 6.00
CA LYS A 10 -5.18 16.21 5.99
C LYS A 10 -5.38 15.65 4.58
N PRO A 11 -4.33 15.15 3.91
CA PRO A 11 -4.50 14.52 2.60
C PRO A 11 -5.46 13.33 2.68
N PRO A 12 -6.17 12.99 1.59
CA PRO A 12 -7.26 11.99 1.60
C PRO A 12 -6.78 10.53 1.72
N TYR A 13 -5.50 10.32 2.01
CA TYR A 13 -4.87 9.01 2.11
C TYR A 13 -5.57 8.15 3.16
N LYS A 14 -6.03 6.96 2.76
CA LYS A 14 -6.56 5.94 3.67
C LYS A 14 -5.78 4.63 3.59
N TYR A 15 -5.26 4.32 2.39
CA TYR A 15 -4.62 3.05 2.13
C TYR A 15 -3.26 3.23 1.47
N ILE A 16 -2.34 2.30 1.75
CA ILE A 16 -1.10 2.15 1.00
C ILE A 16 -1.06 0.75 0.37
N ILE A 17 -0.82 0.67 -0.94
CA ILE A 17 -0.88 -0.58 -1.69
C ILE A 17 0.52 -1.13 -2.01
N ASP A 18 0.68 -2.43 -1.74
CA ASP A 18 1.87 -3.23 -2.01
C ASP A 18 1.93 -3.70 -3.48
N THR A 19 3.14 -3.98 -3.97
CA THR A 19 3.42 -4.52 -5.30
C THR A 19 2.61 -5.78 -5.60
N CYS A 20 2.52 -6.73 -4.65
CA CYS A 20 1.82 -7.98 -4.94
C CYS A 20 0.31 -7.78 -5.16
N ALA A 21 -0.31 -6.85 -4.42
CA ALA A 21 -1.71 -6.48 -4.60
C ALA A 21 -1.94 -5.76 -5.94
N ILE A 22 -1.03 -4.87 -6.34
CA ILE A 22 -1.07 -4.23 -7.67
C ILE A 22 -0.98 -5.29 -8.78
N LEU A 23 -0.05 -6.24 -8.65
CA LEU A 23 0.19 -7.29 -9.66
C LEU A 23 -0.99 -8.26 -9.79
N SER A 24 -1.87 -8.35 -8.81
CA SER A 24 -3.07 -9.20 -8.88
C SER A 24 -4.02 -8.84 -10.03
N GLN A 25 -3.84 -7.68 -10.67
CA GLN A 25 -4.59 -7.29 -11.87
C GLN A 25 -4.13 -7.98 -13.17
N LYS A 26 -2.96 -8.65 -13.16
CA LYS A 26 -2.40 -9.31 -14.35
C LYS A 26 -3.22 -10.52 -14.79
N GLU A 27 -3.12 -10.87 -16.08
CA GLU A 27 -3.93 -11.93 -16.72
C GLU A 27 -3.80 -13.32 -16.07
N ASP A 28 -2.64 -13.60 -15.46
CA ASP A 28 -2.30 -14.86 -14.80
C ASP A 28 -2.62 -14.88 -13.29
N ARG A 29 -3.28 -13.83 -12.77
CA ARG A 29 -3.54 -13.66 -11.34
C ARG A 29 -5.02 -13.73 -10.96
N GLN A 30 -5.26 -13.92 -9.67
CA GLN A 30 -6.59 -14.18 -9.09
C GLN A 30 -7.61 -13.10 -9.45
N TYR A 31 -7.22 -11.83 -9.41
CA TYR A 31 -8.08 -10.70 -9.71
C TYR A 31 -7.80 -10.10 -11.09
N ARG A 32 -7.51 -10.90 -12.12
CA ARG A 32 -7.20 -10.37 -13.45
C ARG A 32 -8.18 -9.30 -13.95
N ARG A 33 -7.65 -8.16 -14.41
CA ARG A 33 -8.42 -6.95 -14.70
C ARG A 33 -9.55 -7.16 -15.70
N ARG A 34 -9.33 -8.01 -16.73
CA ARG A 34 -10.32 -8.35 -17.75
C ARG A 34 -11.58 -9.02 -17.22
N ILE A 35 -11.49 -9.75 -16.10
CA ILE A 35 -12.66 -10.41 -15.51
C ILE A 35 -13.27 -9.58 -14.40
N TYR A 36 -12.42 -8.94 -13.59
CA TYR A 36 -12.85 -8.15 -12.44
C TYR A 36 -12.89 -6.65 -12.76
N GLU A 37 -13.48 -6.28 -13.91
CA GLU A 37 -13.44 -4.90 -14.41
C GLU A 37 -14.06 -3.89 -13.43
N LYS A 38 -15.18 -4.24 -12.79
CA LYS A 38 -15.84 -3.37 -11.80
C LYS A 38 -14.97 -3.15 -10.56
N LEU A 39 -14.31 -4.20 -10.08
CA LEU A 39 -13.39 -4.14 -8.94
C LEU A 39 -12.26 -3.16 -9.23
N TRP A 40 -11.58 -3.34 -10.36
CA TRP A 40 -10.46 -2.49 -10.72
C TRP A 40 -10.87 -1.07 -11.06
N ARG A 41 -12.05 -0.86 -11.66
CA ARG A 41 -12.59 0.50 -11.84
C ARG A 41 -12.78 1.21 -10.50
N ASN A 42 -13.25 0.49 -9.47
CA ASN A 42 -13.38 1.08 -8.13
C ASN A 42 -12.02 1.38 -7.51
N ILE A 43 -11.03 0.48 -7.64
CA ILE A 43 -9.65 0.71 -7.19
C ILE A 43 -9.03 1.90 -7.95
N ASP A 44 -9.21 1.99 -9.26
CA ASP A 44 -8.73 3.11 -10.08
C ASP A 44 -9.30 4.45 -9.58
N ASN A 45 -10.59 4.47 -9.21
CA ASN A 45 -11.21 5.67 -8.65
C ASN A 45 -10.58 6.06 -7.32
N LEU A 46 -10.29 5.10 -6.44
CA LEU A 46 -9.59 5.36 -5.18
C LEU A 46 -8.15 5.84 -5.40
N VAL A 47 -7.42 5.28 -6.37
CA VAL A 47 -6.06 5.70 -6.71
C VAL A 47 -6.07 7.13 -7.26
N LYS A 48 -6.96 7.44 -8.21
CA LYS A 48 -7.10 8.79 -8.81
C LYS A 48 -7.51 9.85 -7.79
N ALA A 49 -8.30 9.47 -6.79
CA ALA A 49 -8.71 10.36 -5.70
C ALA A 49 -7.63 10.48 -4.59
N SER A 50 -6.45 9.88 -4.79
CA SER A 50 -5.39 9.78 -3.78
C SER A 50 -5.88 9.15 -2.47
N VAL A 51 -6.87 8.26 -2.50
CA VAL A 51 -7.32 7.51 -1.32
C VAL A 51 -6.44 6.27 -1.12
N ILE A 52 -6.08 5.61 -2.23
CA ILE A 52 -5.01 4.61 -2.29
C ILE A 52 -3.75 5.28 -2.81
N VAL A 53 -2.65 5.11 -2.09
CA VAL A 53 -1.32 5.61 -2.46
C VAL A 53 -0.29 4.48 -2.42
N THR A 54 0.94 4.75 -2.87
CA THR A 54 2.09 3.88 -2.64
C THR A 54 3.30 4.71 -2.22
N CYS A 55 4.45 4.09 -1.93
CA CYS A 55 5.70 4.80 -1.62
C CYS A 55 6.75 4.58 -2.72
N SER A 56 7.79 5.42 -2.73
CA SER A 56 8.83 5.38 -3.77
C SER A 56 9.55 4.04 -3.83
N GLU A 57 9.87 3.41 -2.69
CA GLU A 57 10.54 2.10 -2.66
C GLU A 57 9.71 1.01 -3.35
N ILE A 58 8.40 0.97 -3.09
CA ILE A 58 7.48 0.03 -3.74
C ILE A 58 7.36 0.33 -5.23
N PHE A 59 7.29 1.61 -5.60
CA PHE A 59 7.25 2.00 -7.01
C PHE A 59 8.53 1.59 -7.77
N GLU A 60 9.70 1.74 -7.15
CA GLU A 60 11.00 1.37 -7.72
C GLU A 60 11.18 -0.15 -7.85
N GLU A 61 10.57 -0.95 -6.97
CA GLU A 61 10.57 -2.42 -7.07
C GLU A 61 9.75 -2.95 -8.25
N ILE A 62 8.75 -2.20 -8.73
CA ILE A 62 7.92 -2.61 -9.85
C ILE A 62 8.72 -2.49 -11.15
N SER A 63 9.11 -3.62 -11.72
CA SER A 63 9.78 -3.69 -13.03
C SER A 63 8.83 -3.89 -14.22
N ASP A 64 7.54 -4.09 -13.96
CA ASP A 64 6.53 -4.35 -14.99
C ASP A 64 6.05 -3.03 -15.63
N GLU A 65 6.47 -2.78 -16.88
CA GLU A 65 6.16 -1.55 -17.63
C GLU A 65 4.66 -1.23 -17.73
N PRO A 66 3.77 -2.18 -18.10
CA PRO A 66 2.32 -1.96 -18.06
C PRO A 66 1.79 -1.48 -16.71
N ILE A 67 2.31 -2.02 -15.61
CA ILE A 67 1.87 -1.64 -14.26
C ILE A 67 2.37 -0.25 -13.89
N GLN A 68 3.64 0.06 -14.19
CA GLN A 68 4.16 1.42 -13.99
C GLN A 68 3.37 2.44 -14.81
N LYS A 69 3.01 2.09 -16.04
CA LYS A 69 2.17 2.93 -16.90
C LYS A 69 0.79 3.15 -16.28
N TRP A 70 0.14 2.10 -15.78
CA TRP A 70 -1.16 2.22 -15.10
C TRP A 70 -1.09 3.16 -13.88
N LEU A 71 -0.05 3.05 -13.04
CA LEU A 71 0.15 3.94 -11.89
C LEU A 71 0.28 5.41 -12.33
N LYS A 72 1.03 5.66 -13.40
CA LYS A 72 1.20 7.00 -13.99
C LYS A 72 -0.10 7.52 -14.60
N ASP A 73 -0.81 6.70 -15.39
CA ASP A 73 -2.07 7.05 -16.05
C ASP A 73 -3.19 7.35 -15.03
N CYS A 74 -3.16 6.70 -13.87
CA CYS A 74 -4.07 7.00 -12.76
C CYS A 74 -3.61 8.19 -11.89
N ASN A 75 -2.50 8.85 -12.21
CA ASN A 75 -1.86 9.86 -11.37
C ASN A 75 -1.71 9.39 -9.92
N CYS A 76 -1.32 8.13 -9.73
CA CYS A 76 -1.13 7.56 -8.39
C CYS A 76 -0.16 8.41 -7.59
N THR A 77 -0.55 8.75 -6.37
CA THR A 77 0.32 9.50 -5.47
C THR A 77 1.41 8.59 -4.92
N ILE A 78 2.67 8.92 -5.22
CA ILE A 78 3.85 8.19 -4.75
C ILE A 78 4.48 9.00 -3.61
N LEU A 79 4.31 8.52 -2.38
CA LEU A 79 4.86 9.13 -1.18
C LEU A 79 6.38 8.94 -1.13
N GLN A 80 7.10 10.04 -1.06
CA GLN A 80 8.56 10.03 -0.94
C GLN A 80 9.00 9.65 0.47
N ILE A 81 10.10 8.91 0.57
CA ILE A 81 10.72 8.59 1.86
C ILE A 81 11.34 9.85 2.46
N ASP A 82 10.96 10.17 3.69
CA ASP A 82 11.56 11.24 4.49
C ASP A 82 12.16 10.71 5.79
N GLU A 83 12.74 11.61 6.58
CA GLU A 83 13.42 11.27 7.83
C GLU A 83 12.52 10.54 8.83
N LEU A 84 11.23 10.93 8.91
CA LEU A 84 10.28 10.28 9.80
C LEU A 84 9.97 8.86 9.33
N ILE A 85 9.82 8.64 8.02
CA ILE A 85 9.67 7.29 7.47
C ILE A 85 10.92 6.45 7.74
N GLN A 86 12.13 6.98 7.53
CA GLN A 86 13.38 6.25 7.83
C GLN A 86 13.50 5.88 9.32
N LYS A 87 13.08 6.76 10.22
CA LYS A 87 13.01 6.47 11.66
C LYS A 87 12.00 5.35 11.96
N ASN A 88 10.84 5.38 11.32
CA ASN A 88 9.85 4.32 11.46
C ASN A 88 10.36 3.00 10.89
N VAL A 89 11.07 2.99 9.75
CA VAL A 89 11.73 1.79 9.21
C VAL A 89 12.63 1.16 10.25
N THR A 90 13.49 1.96 10.90
CA THR A 90 14.36 1.47 11.99
C THR A 90 13.56 0.76 13.08
N THR A 91 12.39 1.30 13.46
CA THR A 91 11.50 0.71 14.45
C THR A 91 10.88 -0.60 13.96
N VAL A 92 10.42 -0.63 12.71
CA VAL A 92 9.84 -1.83 12.06
C VAL A 92 10.88 -2.96 12.06
N VAL A 93 12.11 -2.69 11.61
CA VAL A 93 13.12 -3.73 11.43
C VAL A 93 13.77 -4.17 12.74
N THR A 94 13.82 -3.30 13.75
CA THR A 94 14.33 -3.68 15.09
C THR A 94 13.32 -4.55 15.84
N SER A 95 12.03 -4.25 15.71
CA SER A 95 10.96 -5.01 16.36
C SER A 95 10.66 -6.31 15.61
N ASN A 96 10.83 -6.31 14.29
CA ASN A 96 10.53 -7.43 13.41
C ASN A 96 11.72 -7.75 12.47
N PRO A 97 12.89 -8.15 13.01
CA PRO A 97 14.09 -8.42 12.21
C PRO A 97 13.90 -9.55 11.19
N GLN A 98 12.92 -10.44 11.41
CA GLN A 98 12.58 -11.51 10.50
C GLN A 98 11.98 -11.04 9.17
N LEU A 99 11.55 -9.78 9.08
CA LEU A 99 11.07 -9.15 7.84
C LEU A 99 12.21 -8.89 6.85
N ILE A 100 13.45 -8.71 7.34
CA ILE A 100 14.61 -8.51 6.49
C ILE A 100 15.26 -9.85 6.16
N ASP A 101 15.47 -10.11 4.86
CA ASP A 101 16.42 -11.12 4.43
C ASP A 101 17.81 -10.49 4.22
N PHE A 102 18.64 -10.55 5.26
CA PHE A 102 20.02 -10.03 5.22
C PHE A 102 20.89 -10.71 4.15
N LYS A 103 20.47 -11.84 3.57
CA LYS A 103 21.20 -12.50 2.48
C LYS A 103 21.02 -11.80 1.13
N GLN A 104 19.96 -11.01 0.96
CA GLN A 104 19.64 -10.39 -0.33
C GLN A 104 20.06 -8.91 -0.44
N LEU A 105 20.63 -8.30 0.61
CA LEU A 105 21.15 -6.91 0.61
C LEU A 105 20.18 -5.87 0.00
N LYS A 106 18.88 -6.18 -0.07
CA LYS A 106 17.86 -5.35 -0.68
C LYS A 106 17.16 -4.56 0.43
N SER A 107 16.83 -3.29 0.16
CA SER A 107 15.82 -2.61 0.97
C SER A 107 14.58 -3.50 0.95
N SER A 108 14.09 -3.92 2.12
CA SER A 108 12.79 -4.58 2.18
C SER A 108 11.78 -3.49 1.91
N GLY A 109 11.29 -3.38 0.67
CA GLY A 109 10.21 -2.46 0.29
C GLY A 109 9.05 -2.54 1.29
N ASP A 110 8.79 -3.73 1.83
CA ASP A 110 7.84 -4.01 2.91
C ASP A 110 8.07 -3.14 4.16
N ALA A 111 9.32 -3.00 4.62
CA ALA A 111 9.63 -2.19 5.78
C ALA A 111 9.31 -0.70 5.55
N PHE A 112 9.63 -0.19 4.35
CA PHE A 112 9.30 1.18 3.97
C PHE A 112 7.80 1.39 3.75
N LEU A 113 7.10 0.41 3.18
CA LEU A 113 5.65 0.39 3.03
C LEU A 113 4.97 0.52 4.41
N ILE A 114 5.35 -0.34 5.37
CA ILE A 114 4.78 -0.35 6.73
C ILE A 114 5.15 0.94 7.46
N ALA A 115 6.40 1.40 7.38
CA ALA A 115 6.84 2.65 7.99
C ALA A 115 6.09 3.88 7.47
N THR A 116 5.78 3.89 6.16
CA THR A 116 4.96 4.92 5.53
C THR A 116 3.52 4.83 6.02
N ALA A 117 2.98 3.62 6.14
CA ALA A 117 1.64 3.39 6.71
C ALA A 117 1.54 3.94 8.14
N ILE A 118 2.55 3.71 8.98
CA ILE A 118 2.60 4.24 10.36
C ILE A 118 2.55 5.77 10.35
N LYS A 119 3.39 6.42 9.56
CA LYS A 119 3.47 7.90 9.52
C LYS A 119 2.13 8.54 9.17
N TYR A 120 1.46 8.01 8.14
CA TYR A 120 0.21 8.60 7.63
C TYR A 120 -1.05 7.95 8.24
N SER A 121 -0.89 6.98 9.14
CA SER A 121 -1.97 6.18 9.74
C SER A 121 -2.84 5.49 8.68
N LEU A 122 -2.18 4.81 7.73
CA LEU A 122 -2.83 4.13 6.59
C LEU A 122 -3.07 2.65 6.87
N THR A 123 -4.06 2.11 6.18
CA THR A 123 -4.27 0.66 6.09
C THR A 123 -3.44 0.09 4.93
N VAL A 124 -2.65 -0.95 5.19
CA VAL A 124 -1.86 -1.62 4.14
C VAL A 124 -2.74 -2.57 3.34
N ILE A 125 -2.66 -2.49 2.01
CA ILE A 125 -3.31 -3.43 1.08
C ILE A 125 -2.23 -4.37 0.53
N THR A 126 -2.32 -5.66 0.84
CA THR A 126 -1.39 -6.70 0.35
C THR A 126 -2.12 -8.02 0.12
N GLU A 127 -1.65 -8.80 -0.85
CA GLU A 127 -2.13 -10.16 -1.15
C GLU A 127 -1.20 -11.24 -0.58
N GLU A 128 -0.33 -10.86 0.36
CA GLU A 128 0.51 -11.81 1.07
C GLU A 128 -0.27 -12.68 2.07
N ASN A 129 0.08 -13.97 2.14
CA ASN A 129 -0.49 -14.89 3.13
C ASN A 129 -0.20 -14.44 4.57
N LYS A 130 -1.19 -14.60 5.46
CA LYS A 130 -1.12 -14.21 6.87
C LYS A 130 -0.33 -15.18 7.77
N ASP A 131 0.07 -16.34 7.25
CA ASP A 131 0.61 -17.47 8.05
C ASP A 131 2.12 -17.39 8.33
N SER A 132 2.83 -16.39 7.82
CA SER A 132 4.28 -16.28 7.97
C SER A 132 4.66 -15.06 8.78
N SER A 133 5.57 -15.24 9.75
CA SER A 133 6.11 -14.14 10.55
C SER A 133 7.01 -13.17 9.78
N LYS A 134 7.40 -13.54 8.55
CA LYS A 134 8.27 -12.76 7.67
C LYS A 134 7.51 -11.91 6.64
N LYS A 135 6.19 -11.83 6.76
CA LYS A 135 5.30 -11.21 5.78
C LYS A 135 4.64 -9.95 6.32
N ILE A 136 4.21 -9.08 5.43
CA ILE A 136 3.58 -7.79 5.75
C ILE A 136 2.44 -7.96 6.77
N PRO A 137 1.47 -8.89 6.60
CA PRO A 137 0.33 -8.96 7.52
C PRO A 137 0.71 -9.27 8.97
N TYR A 138 1.76 -10.09 9.18
CA TYR A 138 2.23 -10.41 10.52
C TYR A 138 2.84 -9.19 11.21
N VAL A 139 3.72 -8.48 10.50
CA VAL A 139 4.39 -7.30 11.05
C VAL A 139 3.41 -6.16 11.27
N CYS A 140 2.46 -5.96 10.35
CA CYS A 140 1.36 -5.01 10.54
C CYS A 140 0.57 -5.32 11.82
N LYS A 141 0.25 -6.60 12.06
CA LYS A 141 -0.45 -7.02 13.28
C LYS A 141 0.35 -6.73 14.55
N ASP A 142 1.66 -7.03 14.54
CA ASP A 142 2.56 -6.78 15.68
C ASP A 142 2.66 -5.29 16.02
N LEU A 143 2.71 -4.43 15.01
CA LEU A 143 2.85 -2.98 15.15
C LEU A 143 1.51 -2.23 15.26
N GLY A 144 0.38 -2.94 15.26
CA GLY A 144 -0.96 -2.32 15.31
C GLY A 144 -1.34 -1.52 14.06
N VAL A 145 -0.72 -1.82 12.92
CA VAL A 145 -1.04 -1.20 11.62
C VAL A 145 -2.15 -2.02 10.95
N PRO A 146 -3.29 -1.40 10.55
CA PRO A 146 -4.34 -2.13 9.83
C PRO A 146 -3.80 -2.69 8.51
N CYS A 147 -4.17 -3.92 8.19
CA CYS A 147 -3.70 -4.62 6.99
C CYS A 147 -4.82 -5.50 6.44
N VAL A 148 -5.09 -5.38 5.14
CA VAL A 148 -6.21 -6.03 4.45
C VAL A 148 -5.77 -6.57 3.09
N ASN A 149 -6.46 -7.61 2.63
CA ASN A 149 -6.41 -8.04 1.23
C ASN A 149 -7.47 -7.29 0.39
N ILE A 150 -7.51 -7.53 -0.92
CA ILE A 150 -8.42 -6.87 -1.86
C ILE A 150 -9.89 -7.17 -1.55
N LEU A 151 -10.22 -8.38 -1.05
CA LEU A 151 -11.60 -8.70 -0.67
C LEU A 151 -12.01 -7.94 0.59
N GLU A 152 -11.15 -7.90 1.59
CA GLU A 152 -11.34 -7.14 2.83
C GLU A 152 -11.45 -5.63 2.52
N LEU A 153 -10.70 -5.11 1.54
CA LEU A 153 -10.89 -3.75 1.01
C LEU A 153 -12.31 -3.55 0.45
N CYS A 154 -12.83 -4.52 -0.32
CA CYS A 154 -14.19 -4.45 -0.85
C CYS A 154 -15.23 -4.39 0.28
N GLU A 155 -15.02 -5.14 1.37
CA GLU A 155 -15.89 -5.12 2.55
C GLU A 155 -15.85 -3.75 3.25
N LEU A 156 -14.65 -3.17 3.44
CA LEU A 156 -14.48 -1.85 4.06
C LEU A 156 -15.15 -0.74 3.24
N GLU A 157 -15.01 -0.77 1.93
CA GLU A 157 -15.63 0.19 1.01
C GLU A 157 -17.08 -0.16 0.64
N LYS A 158 -17.62 -1.26 1.20
CA LYS A 158 -18.98 -1.76 1.01
C LYS A 158 -19.35 -1.97 -0.47
N TRP A 159 -18.42 -2.47 -1.25
CA TRP A 159 -18.64 -2.75 -2.67
C TRP A 159 -19.45 -4.04 -2.87
N THR A 160 -20.37 -3.99 -3.82
CA THR A 160 -21.16 -5.14 -4.28
C THR A 160 -21.09 -5.19 -5.80
N PHE A 161 -20.96 -6.40 -6.37
CA PHE A 161 -20.68 -6.57 -7.80
C PHE A 161 -21.74 -7.36 -8.56
#